data_AF-A0A372RTR3-F1
#
_entry.id   AF-A0A372RTR3-F1
#
_cell.length_a   1.000
_cell.length_b   1.000
_cell.length_c   1.000
_cell.angle_alpha   90.00
_cell.angle_beta   90.00
_cell.angle_gamma   90.00
#
_symmetry.space_group_name_H-M   'P 1'
#
loop_
_entity.id
_entity.type
_entity.pdbx_description
1 polymer ?
#
loop_
_entity_poly.entity_id
_entity_poly.type
_entity_poly.pdbx_seq_one_letter_code
_entity_poly.pdbx_strand_id
1 'polypeptide(L)'
;MSIYNIINDLTFTEQEKTKLRSYFFKHSDKVDMAVEILNSCNSPKEKFDFMRETFLKPEPAENKGSPEDLYIIIDNSNFYIEAFKSIRQMEGLSENFQLFIDYGRLLRVIQKTRNLGRPPTIVGSRPPPLDSLWNRIRRDGYDIHIYDKIIITTNNETVTKEKMVDNAVGFHIDEVIFTKTPATIALVSGDCDYFRNIQGALERKWKVELWAWHSGITNYHYFYPDPLFYAKNNMHSPGVSHLVKKPFLQTTFIPLDNYYKIFSWGYGVANTEEMKILQLSDGDEIRIWENDDVMNCYVALDLFGWWHRYKRGILLLYFRSNEELQKAQLWVHEKHPNIRVKKL
;
A
#
# COMPACT_ATOMS: atom_id res chain seq x y z
N MET A 1 -35.92 -32.34 1.21
CA MET A 1 -36.33 -32.03 2.61
C MET A 1 -35.88 -30.61 2.91
N SER A 2 -36.70 -29.77 3.55
CA SER A 2 -36.28 -28.39 3.89
C SER A 2 -35.19 -28.41 4.96
N ILE A 3 -34.20 -27.50 4.88
CA ILE A 3 -33.16 -27.33 5.91
C ILE A 3 -33.78 -27.10 7.31
N TYR A 4 -34.93 -26.42 7.37
CA TYR A 4 -35.67 -26.20 8.62
C TYR A 4 -36.24 -27.48 9.21
N ASN A 5 -36.70 -28.41 8.37
CA ASN A 5 -37.18 -29.70 8.84
C ASN A 5 -36.01 -30.54 9.38
N ILE A 6 -34.88 -30.55 8.67
CA ILE A 6 -33.67 -31.26 9.11
C ILE A 6 -33.18 -30.72 10.47
N ILE A 7 -33.17 -29.41 10.67
CA ILE A 7 -32.79 -28.79 11.96
C ILE A 7 -33.75 -29.19 13.09
N ASN A 8 -35.06 -29.32 12.79
CA ASN A 8 -36.06 -29.68 13.79
C ASN A 8 -36.05 -31.17 14.16
N ASP A 9 -35.75 -32.04 13.18
CA ASP A 9 -35.78 -33.50 13.34
C ASP A 9 -34.52 -34.04 14.04
N LEU A 10 -33.43 -33.27 14.06
CA LEU A 10 -32.17 -33.64 14.70
C LEU A 10 -32.10 -33.18 16.17
N THR A 11 -31.32 -33.90 16.97
CA THR A 11 -31.21 -33.74 18.44
C THR A 11 -30.34 -32.54 18.87
N PHE A 12 -30.54 -31.37 18.26
CA PHE A 12 -29.91 -30.11 18.68
C PHE A 12 -30.63 -29.51 19.89
N THR A 13 -29.89 -28.78 20.73
CA THR A 13 -30.49 -27.90 21.73
C THR A 13 -31.22 -26.73 21.06
N GLU A 14 -32.18 -26.11 21.75
CA GLU A 14 -32.90 -24.95 21.18
C GLU A 14 -31.96 -23.79 20.85
N GLN A 15 -30.91 -23.57 21.65
CA GLN A 15 -29.90 -22.55 21.37
C GLN A 15 -29.13 -22.82 20.08
N GLU A 16 -28.77 -24.08 19.81
CA GLU A 16 -28.11 -24.50 18.58
C GLU A 16 -29.04 -24.39 17.37
N LYS A 17 -30.32 -24.77 17.52
CA LYS A 17 -31.34 -24.57 16.46
C LYS A 17 -31.48 -23.10 16.11
N THR A 18 -31.51 -22.20 17.10
CA THR A 18 -31.55 -20.74 16.85
C THR A 18 -30.32 -20.27 16.07
N LYS A 19 -29.12 -20.74 16.44
CA LYS A 19 -27.87 -20.40 15.73
C LYS A 19 -27.88 -20.90 14.27
N LEU A 20 -28.26 -22.15 14.04
CA LEU A 20 -28.35 -22.73 12.69
C LEU A 20 -29.38 -21.98 11.83
N ARG A 21 -30.56 -21.69 12.36
CA ARG A 21 -31.58 -20.89 11.65
C ARG A 21 -31.06 -19.50 11.30
N SER A 22 -30.36 -18.83 12.23
CA SER A 22 -29.77 -17.51 11.98
C SER A 22 -28.66 -17.57 10.92
N TYR A 23 -27.84 -18.62 10.92
CA TYR A 23 -26.79 -18.84 9.92
C TYR A 23 -27.39 -18.99 8.51
N PHE A 24 -28.33 -19.92 8.32
CA PHE A 24 -28.94 -20.17 7.01
C PHE A 24 -29.85 -19.04 6.54
N PHE A 25 -30.38 -18.22 7.46
CA PHE A 25 -31.06 -16.98 7.11
C PHE A 25 -30.08 -15.94 6.53
N LYS A 26 -28.86 -15.83 7.08
CA LYS A 26 -27.82 -14.91 6.59
C LYS A 26 -27.11 -15.42 5.33
N HIS A 27 -27.06 -16.74 5.12
CA HIS A 27 -26.36 -17.41 4.03
C HIS A 27 -27.32 -18.28 3.21
N SER A 28 -28.37 -17.65 2.64
CA SER A 28 -29.40 -18.35 1.88
C SER A 28 -28.82 -19.05 0.64
N ASP A 29 -27.74 -18.53 0.07
CA ASP A 29 -26.97 -19.10 -1.03
C ASP A 29 -26.34 -20.46 -0.72
N LYS A 30 -26.13 -20.78 0.57
CA LYS A 30 -25.51 -22.03 1.02
C LYS A 30 -26.52 -23.13 1.35
N VAL A 31 -27.82 -22.83 1.33
CA VAL A 31 -28.87 -23.76 1.77
C VAL A 31 -28.93 -24.99 0.87
N ASP A 32 -28.93 -24.82 -0.44
CA ASP A 32 -29.10 -25.92 -1.39
C ASP A 32 -27.93 -26.92 -1.30
N MET A 33 -26.69 -26.41 -1.26
CA MET A 33 -25.49 -27.23 -1.07
C MET A 33 -25.53 -27.99 0.26
N ALA A 34 -25.92 -27.32 1.35
CA ALA A 34 -26.01 -27.95 2.66
C ALA A 34 -27.07 -29.07 2.67
N VAL A 35 -28.23 -28.86 2.05
CA VAL A 35 -29.29 -29.87 1.93
C VAL A 35 -28.84 -31.06 1.08
N GLU A 36 -28.10 -30.83 -0.01
CA GLU A 36 -27.54 -31.89 -0.85
C GLU A 36 -26.60 -32.82 -0.07
N ILE A 37 -25.66 -32.25 0.68
CA ILE A 37 -24.74 -33.00 1.54
C ILE A 37 -25.50 -33.73 2.66
N LEU A 38 -26.48 -33.08 3.27
CA LEU A 38 -27.30 -33.70 4.32
C LEU A 38 -28.16 -34.87 3.81
N ASN A 39 -28.51 -34.88 2.52
CA ASN A 39 -29.22 -35.99 1.89
C ASN A 39 -28.30 -37.16 1.54
N SER A 40 -26.99 -36.92 1.37
CA SER A 40 -26.00 -37.98 1.13
C SER A 40 -25.47 -38.65 2.40
N CYS A 41 -25.71 -38.06 3.59
CA CYS A 41 -25.42 -38.71 4.86
C CYS A 41 -26.29 -39.95 5.11
N ASN A 42 -25.67 -41.04 5.58
CA ASN A 42 -26.28 -42.35 5.79
C ASN A 42 -27.00 -42.48 7.13
N SER A 43 -26.83 -41.53 8.06
CA SER A 43 -27.47 -41.58 9.38
C SER A 43 -27.83 -40.20 9.95
N PRO A 44 -28.82 -40.11 10.86
CA PRO A 44 -29.09 -38.89 11.61
C PRO A 44 -27.88 -38.38 12.40
N LYS A 45 -27.01 -39.29 12.87
CA LYS A 45 -25.78 -38.94 13.58
C LYS A 45 -24.77 -38.22 12.67
N GLU A 46 -24.58 -38.71 11.44
CA GLU A 46 -23.72 -38.04 10.46
C GLU A 46 -24.24 -36.64 10.09
N LYS A 47 -25.57 -36.49 9.93
CA LYS A 47 -26.18 -35.18 9.68
C LYS A 47 -25.97 -34.23 10.86
N PHE A 48 -26.13 -34.74 12.08
CA PHE A 48 -25.90 -34.00 13.31
C PHE A 48 -24.45 -33.53 13.43
N ASP A 49 -23.49 -34.45 13.28
CA ASP A 49 -22.07 -34.14 13.38
C ASP A 49 -21.63 -33.17 12.27
N PHE A 50 -22.06 -33.38 11.02
CA PHE A 50 -21.77 -32.45 9.92
C PHE A 50 -22.26 -31.04 10.22
N MET A 51 -23.53 -30.87 10.62
CA MET A 51 -24.05 -29.54 10.91
C MET A 51 -23.39 -28.89 12.12
N ARG A 52 -23.09 -29.66 13.16
CA ARG A 52 -22.42 -29.15 14.36
C ARG A 52 -21.00 -28.69 14.05
N GLU A 53 -20.23 -29.50 13.34
CA GLU A 53 -18.84 -29.22 13.01
C GLU A 53 -18.70 -28.11 11.97
N THR A 54 -19.64 -28.00 11.03
CA THR A 54 -19.55 -27.02 9.93
C THR A 54 -20.12 -25.66 10.30
N PHE A 55 -21.21 -25.62 11.09
CA PHE A 55 -21.99 -24.39 11.30
C PHE A 55 -22.11 -23.96 12.77
N LEU A 56 -21.81 -24.85 13.73
CA LEU A 56 -21.91 -24.54 15.18
C LEU A 56 -20.56 -24.51 15.88
N LYS A 57 -19.47 -24.92 15.23
CA LYS A 57 -18.12 -24.65 15.72
C LYS A 57 -17.99 -23.14 15.95
N PRO A 58 -17.49 -22.69 17.11
CA PRO A 58 -17.10 -21.31 17.25
C PRO A 58 -16.08 -21.04 16.14
N GLU A 59 -16.29 -19.99 15.37
CA GLU A 59 -15.23 -19.50 14.52
C GLU A 59 -13.98 -19.38 15.38
N PRO A 60 -12.81 -19.85 14.91
CA PRO A 60 -11.57 -19.70 15.67
C PRO A 60 -11.50 -18.25 16.13
N ALA A 61 -11.29 -18.04 17.44
CA ALA A 61 -11.34 -16.71 18.04
C ALA A 61 -10.56 -15.76 17.13
N GLU A 62 -11.29 -14.80 16.55
CA GLU A 62 -10.76 -13.91 15.53
C GLU A 62 -9.44 -13.35 16.07
N ASN A 63 -8.33 -13.52 15.33
CA ASN A 63 -7.07 -12.94 15.76
C ASN A 63 -7.22 -11.41 15.71
N LYS A 64 -7.50 -10.83 16.88
CA LYS A 64 -7.70 -9.38 17.04
C LYS A 64 -6.40 -8.60 16.96
N GLY A 65 -5.25 -9.27 16.99
CA GLY A 65 -3.93 -8.62 17.03
C GLY A 65 -3.60 -8.00 18.39
N SER A 66 -2.43 -7.37 18.46
CA SER A 66 -1.80 -6.75 19.63
C SER A 66 -1.81 -5.22 19.55
N PRO A 67 -1.80 -4.48 20.68
CA PRO A 67 -1.64 -3.02 20.68
C PRO A 67 -0.33 -2.50 20.05
N GLU A 68 0.67 -3.37 19.91
CA GLU A 68 1.96 -3.06 19.27
C GLU A 68 1.96 -3.30 17.75
N ASP A 69 0.86 -3.82 17.20
CA ASP A 69 0.76 -4.14 15.78
C ASP A 69 0.66 -2.87 14.90
N LEU A 70 1.14 -3.02 13.67
CA LEU A 70 1.01 -2.06 12.60
C LEU A 70 0.08 -2.60 11.51
N TYR A 71 -0.85 -1.76 11.09
CA TYR A 71 -1.77 -2.00 9.99
C TYR A 71 -1.46 -1.00 8.87
N ILE A 72 -0.89 -1.47 7.76
CA ILE A 72 -0.51 -0.62 6.63
C ILE A 72 -1.61 -0.68 5.58
N ILE A 73 -2.14 0.48 5.19
CA ILE A 73 -3.16 0.63 4.15
C ILE A 73 -2.65 1.67 3.14
N ILE A 74 -2.54 1.28 1.88
CA ILE A 74 -1.98 2.10 0.81
C ILE A 74 -3.08 2.42 -0.20
N ASP A 75 -3.36 3.71 -0.34
CA ASP A 75 -4.07 4.26 -1.50
C ASP A 75 -3.05 4.46 -2.62
N ASN A 76 -2.93 3.44 -3.46
CA ASN A 76 -1.88 3.39 -4.46
C ASN A 76 -2.06 4.44 -5.56
N SER A 77 -3.31 4.77 -5.90
CA SER A 77 -3.62 5.76 -6.92
C SER A 77 -3.16 7.14 -6.47
N ASN A 78 -3.52 7.54 -5.24
CA ASN A 78 -3.06 8.80 -4.65
C ASN A 78 -1.54 8.82 -4.47
N PHE A 79 -0.98 7.76 -3.86
CA PHE A 79 0.46 7.64 -3.60
C PHE A 79 1.30 7.76 -4.87
N TYR A 80 0.94 7.04 -5.94
CA TYR A 80 1.74 7.00 -7.17
C TYR A 80 1.67 8.31 -7.97
N ILE A 81 0.46 8.90 -8.10
CA ILE A 81 0.28 10.17 -8.82
C ILE A 81 1.09 11.28 -8.14
N GLU A 82 1.05 11.33 -6.82
CA GLU A 82 1.78 12.34 -6.05
C GLU A 82 3.28 12.06 -6.03
N ALA A 83 3.70 10.79 -5.95
CA ALA A 83 5.11 10.40 -6.10
C ALA A 83 5.72 10.93 -7.41
N PHE A 84 4.99 10.76 -8.51
CA PHE A 84 5.43 11.25 -9.82
C PHE A 84 5.64 12.76 -9.80
N LYS A 85 4.72 13.52 -9.22
CA LYS A 85 4.83 14.99 -9.13
C LYS A 85 5.97 15.42 -8.21
N SER A 86 6.02 14.89 -6.98
CA SER A 86 6.98 15.32 -5.96
C SER A 86 8.40 14.94 -6.33
N ILE A 87 8.64 13.70 -6.75
CA ILE A 87 9.99 13.23 -7.14
C ILE A 87 10.46 14.02 -8.36
N ARG A 88 9.61 14.21 -9.37
CA ARG A 88 9.96 15.03 -10.54
C ARG A 88 10.41 16.42 -10.14
N GLN A 89 9.71 17.06 -9.20
CA GLN A 89 10.07 18.40 -8.74
C GLN A 89 11.37 18.41 -7.95
N MET A 90 11.53 17.51 -6.96
CA MET A 90 12.73 17.43 -6.13
C MET A 90 13.98 17.07 -6.94
N GLU A 91 13.81 16.19 -7.92
CA GLU A 91 14.88 15.69 -8.77
C GLU A 91 15.00 16.48 -10.09
N GLY A 92 14.21 17.53 -10.33
CA GLY A 92 14.30 18.32 -11.57
C GLY A 92 14.15 17.49 -12.85
N LEU A 93 13.29 16.47 -12.84
CA LEU A 93 13.13 15.52 -13.94
C LEU A 93 12.18 16.05 -15.03
N SER A 94 12.36 15.57 -16.25
CA SER A 94 11.45 15.90 -17.37
C SER A 94 10.10 15.19 -17.23
N GLU A 95 9.09 15.63 -17.98
CA GLU A 95 7.74 15.05 -17.91
C GLU A 95 7.65 13.60 -18.39
N ASN A 96 8.62 13.16 -19.20
CA ASN A 96 8.64 11.81 -19.79
C ASN A 96 9.47 10.81 -18.98
N PHE A 97 9.91 11.16 -17.76
CA PHE A 97 10.72 10.26 -16.96
C PHE A 97 9.92 9.02 -16.52
N GLN A 98 10.59 7.87 -16.46
CA GLN A 98 9.97 6.61 -16.05
C GLN A 98 10.24 6.36 -14.56
N LEU A 99 9.25 6.65 -13.72
CA LEU A 99 9.30 6.37 -12.28
C LEU A 99 8.97 4.91 -11.99
N PHE A 100 9.74 4.31 -11.08
CA PHE A 100 9.44 3.01 -10.51
C PHE A 100 9.44 3.09 -8.98
N ILE A 101 8.56 2.30 -8.36
CA ILE A 101 8.43 2.17 -6.92
C ILE A 101 8.72 0.72 -6.51
N ASP A 102 9.59 0.55 -5.54
CA ASP A 102 9.81 -0.71 -4.82
C ASP A 102 8.90 -0.74 -3.58
N TYR A 103 7.75 -1.40 -3.70
CA TYR A 103 6.81 -1.54 -2.58
C TYR A 103 7.40 -2.33 -1.42
N GLY A 104 8.31 -3.27 -1.67
CA GLY A 104 8.99 -4.01 -0.60
C GLY A 104 9.85 -3.07 0.25
N ARG A 105 10.61 -2.17 -0.39
CA ARG A 105 11.40 -1.15 0.31
C ARG A 105 10.51 -0.10 0.99
N LEU A 106 9.46 0.38 0.33
CA LEU A 106 8.49 1.29 0.94
C LEU A 106 7.91 0.69 2.22
N LEU A 107 7.48 -0.57 2.16
CA LEU A 107 6.93 -1.26 3.32
C LEU A 107 7.98 -1.49 4.40
N ARG A 108 9.25 -1.78 4.07
CA ARG A 108 10.34 -1.84 5.07
C ARG A 108 10.56 -0.49 5.77
N VAL A 109 10.49 0.62 5.03
CA VAL A 109 10.60 1.99 5.58
C VAL A 109 9.46 2.27 6.55
N ILE A 110 8.23 1.90 6.18
CA ILE A 110 7.05 2.11 7.01
C ILE A 110 7.06 1.16 8.21
N GLN A 111 7.22 -0.14 7.98
CA GLN A 111 7.16 -1.18 9.02
C GLN A 111 8.28 -1.04 10.05
N LYS A 112 9.51 -0.76 9.61
CA LYS A 112 10.72 -0.79 10.45
C LYS A 112 10.83 -2.15 11.15
N THR A 113 10.87 -2.16 12.48
CA THR A 113 10.95 -3.37 13.32
C THR A 113 9.60 -3.80 13.89
N ARG A 114 8.49 -3.18 13.46
CA ARG A 114 7.15 -3.42 14.02
C ARG A 114 6.52 -4.69 13.46
N ASN A 115 5.73 -5.35 14.29
CA ASN A 115 4.92 -6.49 13.86
C ASN A 115 3.73 -6.01 13.03
N LEU A 116 3.38 -6.77 12.00
CA LEU A 116 2.19 -6.50 11.21
C LEU A 116 1.01 -7.29 11.79
N GLY A 117 -0.10 -6.61 12.07
CA GLY A 117 -1.33 -7.26 12.55
C GLY A 117 -2.08 -8.02 11.45
N ARG A 118 -1.78 -7.71 10.18
CA ARG A 118 -2.20 -8.43 8.97
C ARG A 118 -1.27 -8.07 7.80
N PRO A 119 -1.32 -8.82 6.68
CA PRO A 119 -0.65 -8.38 5.46
C PRO A 119 -1.03 -6.94 5.04
N PRO A 120 -0.07 -6.11 4.61
CA PRO A 120 -0.34 -4.77 4.11
C PRO A 120 -1.41 -4.79 3.01
N THR A 121 -2.35 -3.87 3.11
CA THR A 121 -3.45 -3.72 2.15
C THR A 121 -3.09 -2.65 1.13
N ILE A 122 -3.07 -3.01 -0.16
CA ILE A 122 -2.81 -2.07 -1.25
C ILE A 122 -4.04 -2.00 -2.14
N VAL A 123 -4.60 -0.80 -2.25
CA VAL A 123 -5.79 -0.53 -3.04
C VAL A 123 -5.41 0.40 -4.19
N GLY A 124 -5.79 0.06 -5.41
CA GLY A 124 -5.52 0.95 -6.54
C GLY A 124 -6.24 0.59 -7.82
N SER A 125 -6.06 1.45 -8.81
CA SER A 125 -6.55 1.19 -10.16
C SER A 125 -5.80 0.08 -10.88
N ARG A 126 -6.51 -0.63 -11.77
CA ARG A 126 -5.91 -1.61 -12.68
C ARG A 126 -4.87 -0.91 -13.60
N PRO A 127 -3.62 -1.37 -13.62
CA PRO A 127 -2.63 -0.89 -14.58
C PRO A 127 -2.98 -1.37 -16.00
N PRO A 128 -2.30 -0.87 -17.05
CA PRO A 128 -2.42 -1.40 -18.40
C PRO A 128 -2.19 -2.93 -18.45
N PRO A 129 -2.75 -3.65 -19.45
CA PRO A 129 -2.56 -5.09 -19.58
C PRO A 129 -1.06 -5.45 -19.64
N LEU A 130 -0.66 -6.55 -18.98
CA LEU A 130 0.73 -7.07 -18.82
C LEU A 130 1.53 -6.55 -17.61
N ASP A 131 0.89 -6.03 -16.57
CA ASP A 131 1.63 -5.67 -15.35
C ASP A 131 1.94 -6.89 -14.45
N SER A 132 3.23 -7.21 -14.32
CA SER A 132 3.75 -8.28 -13.46
C SER A 132 3.97 -7.86 -12.00
N LEU A 133 3.90 -6.56 -11.72
CA LEU A 133 4.12 -5.98 -10.38
C LEU A 133 3.16 -6.55 -9.36
N TRP A 134 1.86 -6.54 -9.64
CA TRP A 134 0.85 -7.03 -8.70
C TRP A 134 0.93 -8.53 -8.46
N ASN A 135 1.32 -9.31 -9.48
CA ASN A 135 1.54 -10.74 -9.31
C ASN A 135 2.80 -11.04 -8.48
N ARG A 136 3.79 -10.16 -8.50
CA ARG A 136 4.94 -10.22 -7.58
C ARG A 136 4.51 -9.86 -6.16
N ILE A 137 3.80 -8.74 -5.99
CA ILE A 137 3.29 -8.27 -4.70
C ILE A 137 2.37 -9.33 -4.06
N ARG A 138 1.51 -10.04 -4.83
CA ARG A 138 0.71 -11.15 -4.28
C ARG A 138 1.57 -12.32 -3.79
N ARG A 139 2.63 -12.66 -4.52
CA ARG A 139 3.57 -13.74 -4.12
C ARG A 139 4.32 -13.40 -2.84
N ASP A 140 4.53 -12.11 -2.58
CA ASP A 140 5.17 -11.61 -1.37
C ASP A 140 4.20 -11.53 -0.17
N GLY A 141 2.95 -11.99 -0.36
CA GLY A 141 1.96 -12.18 0.71
C GLY A 141 1.05 -10.98 0.98
N TYR A 142 1.09 -9.94 0.15
CA TYR A 142 0.30 -8.72 0.33
C TYR A 142 -1.17 -8.88 -0.11
N ASP A 143 -2.06 -8.14 0.55
CA ASP A 143 -3.49 -8.11 0.22
C ASP A 143 -3.77 -6.98 -0.78
N ILE A 144 -4.13 -7.34 -2.01
CA ILE A 144 -4.22 -6.39 -3.14
C ILE A 144 -5.63 -6.34 -3.70
N HIS A 145 -6.19 -5.13 -3.74
CA HIS A 145 -7.51 -4.84 -4.27
C HIS A 145 -7.39 -3.93 -5.49
N ILE A 146 -7.74 -4.45 -6.66
CA ILE A 146 -7.58 -3.76 -7.96
C ILE A 146 -8.95 -3.42 -8.54
N TYR A 147 -9.18 -2.15 -8.83
CA TYR A 147 -10.43 -1.65 -9.40
C TYR A 147 -10.25 -1.17 -10.84
N ASP A 148 -11.24 -1.44 -11.70
CA ASP A 148 -11.21 -1.00 -13.09
C ASP A 148 -11.52 0.50 -13.21
N LYS A 149 -10.76 1.19 -14.06
CA LYS A 149 -11.12 2.53 -14.51
C LYS A 149 -12.23 2.41 -15.56
N ILE A 150 -13.36 3.08 -15.32
CA ILE A 150 -14.44 3.10 -16.30
C ILE A 150 -14.17 4.23 -17.28
N ILE A 151 -14.01 3.87 -18.55
CA ILE A 151 -13.88 4.82 -19.65
C ILE A 151 -15.28 5.12 -20.16
N ILE A 152 -15.76 6.34 -19.96
CA ILE A 152 -17.03 6.84 -20.49
C ILE A 152 -16.70 7.75 -21.67
N THR A 153 -17.07 7.34 -22.87
CA THR A 153 -16.96 8.18 -24.07
C THR A 153 -18.34 8.74 -24.43
N THR A 154 -18.46 10.07 -24.42
CA THR A 154 -19.68 10.77 -24.87
C THR A 154 -19.27 11.94 -25.74
N ASN A 155 -19.87 12.08 -26.93
CA ASN A 155 -19.69 13.24 -27.83
C ASN A 155 -18.23 13.70 -28.01
N ASN A 156 -17.34 12.78 -28.39
CA ASN A 156 -15.88 13.01 -28.58
C ASN A 156 -15.07 13.33 -27.31
N GLU A 157 -15.67 13.30 -26.13
CA GLU A 157 -14.96 13.39 -24.86
C GLU A 157 -14.85 12.01 -24.22
N THR A 158 -13.63 11.64 -23.85
CA THR A 158 -13.37 10.40 -23.11
C THR A 158 -13.06 10.76 -21.67
N VAL A 159 -13.99 10.48 -20.76
CA VAL A 159 -13.82 10.65 -19.33
C VAL A 159 -13.45 9.30 -18.72
N THR A 160 -12.26 9.21 -18.15
CA THR A 160 -11.89 8.04 -17.35
C THR A 160 -12.29 8.32 -15.90
N LYS A 161 -13.30 7.61 -15.40
CA LYS A 161 -13.74 7.68 -14.01
C LYS A 161 -13.28 6.43 -13.26
N GLU A 162 -12.36 6.62 -12.33
CA GLU A 162 -12.07 5.61 -11.32
C GLU A 162 -13.30 5.44 -10.43
N LYS A 163 -13.76 4.21 -10.25
CA LYS A 163 -14.84 3.90 -9.30
C LYS A 163 -14.25 3.03 -8.19
N MET A 164 -14.54 3.40 -6.95
CA MET A 164 -14.45 2.57 -5.74
C MET A 164 -13.11 2.49 -4.99
N VAL A 165 -11.98 3.04 -5.49
CA VAL A 165 -10.71 2.99 -4.73
C VAL A 165 -10.85 3.67 -3.37
N ASP A 166 -11.37 4.90 -3.31
CA ASP A 166 -11.54 5.64 -2.04
C ASP A 166 -12.48 4.89 -1.09
N ASN A 167 -13.59 4.35 -1.61
CA ASN A 167 -14.53 3.56 -0.82
C ASN A 167 -13.88 2.28 -0.28
N ALA A 168 -13.04 1.61 -1.06
CA ALA A 168 -12.35 0.39 -0.67
C ALA A 168 -11.26 0.65 0.36
N VAL A 169 -10.48 1.72 0.20
CA VAL A 169 -9.53 2.19 1.22
C VAL A 169 -10.27 2.49 2.52
N GLY A 170 -11.35 3.27 2.46
CA GLY A 170 -12.19 3.58 3.62
C GLY A 170 -12.74 2.33 4.30
N PHE A 171 -13.26 1.37 3.52
CA PHE A 171 -13.73 0.08 4.02
C PHE A 171 -12.64 -0.68 4.78
N HIS A 172 -11.42 -0.76 4.23
CA HIS A 172 -10.32 -1.47 4.89
C HIS A 172 -9.81 -0.77 6.14
N ILE A 173 -9.89 0.56 6.20
CA ILE A 173 -9.60 1.31 7.44
C ILE A 173 -10.65 0.95 8.49
N ASP A 174 -11.94 1.01 8.15
CA ASP A 174 -13.03 0.68 9.07
C ASP A 174 -12.98 -0.77 9.52
N GLU A 175 -12.72 -1.71 8.61
CA GLU A 175 -12.55 -3.13 8.93
C GLU A 175 -11.49 -3.32 10.02
N VAL A 176 -10.31 -2.69 9.89
CA VAL A 176 -9.28 -2.74 10.94
C VAL A 176 -9.81 -2.15 12.24
N ILE A 177 -10.42 -0.96 12.20
CA ILE A 177 -10.92 -0.25 13.38
C ILE A 177 -11.94 -1.09 14.17
N PHE A 178 -12.80 -1.82 13.49
CA PHE A 178 -13.93 -2.55 14.11
C PHE A 178 -13.63 -4.02 14.42
N THR A 179 -12.64 -4.64 13.78
CA THR A 179 -12.32 -6.07 13.98
C THR A 179 -11.05 -6.32 14.80
N LYS A 180 -10.17 -5.32 14.93
CA LYS A 180 -8.86 -5.47 15.58
C LYS A 180 -8.74 -4.70 16.89
N THR A 181 -7.76 -5.11 17.69
CA THR A 181 -7.32 -4.41 18.89
C THR A 181 -6.72 -3.07 18.50
N PRO A 182 -7.10 -1.94 19.13
CA PRO A 182 -6.51 -0.64 18.86
C PRO A 182 -4.98 -0.65 18.95
N ALA A 183 -4.35 -0.29 17.84
CA ALA A 183 -2.91 -0.28 17.66
C ALA A 183 -2.50 0.91 16.76
N THR A 184 -1.59 0.72 15.80
CA THR A 184 -1.20 1.77 14.85
C THR A 184 -1.69 1.49 13.43
N ILE A 185 -2.35 2.46 12.81
CA ILE A 185 -2.68 2.46 11.39
C ILE A 185 -1.69 3.38 10.67
N ALA A 186 -0.95 2.85 9.70
CA ALA A 186 -0.20 3.64 8.74
C ALA A 186 -1.02 3.77 7.45
N LEU A 187 -1.61 4.94 7.25
CA LEU A 187 -2.33 5.29 6.03
C LEU A 187 -1.35 5.96 5.06
N VAL A 188 -1.12 5.32 3.92
CA VAL A 188 -0.32 5.88 2.83
C VAL A 188 -1.26 6.57 1.83
N SER A 189 -1.65 7.80 2.13
CA SER A 189 -2.44 8.67 1.27
C SER A 189 -2.41 10.11 1.78
N GLY A 190 -2.44 11.09 0.88
CA GLY A 190 -2.69 12.50 1.20
C GLY A 190 -4.15 12.92 1.10
N ASP A 191 -5.06 12.01 0.71
CA ASP A 191 -6.44 12.34 0.40
C ASP A 191 -7.26 12.69 1.66
N CYS A 192 -8.03 13.78 1.58
CA CYS A 192 -8.88 14.25 2.67
C CYS A 192 -10.19 13.47 2.84
N ASP A 193 -10.55 12.61 1.88
CA ASP A 193 -11.79 11.84 1.92
C ASP A 193 -11.81 10.81 3.06
N TYR A 194 -10.64 10.38 3.54
CA TYR A 194 -10.50 9.47 4.69
C TYR A 194 -10.67 10.14 6.07
N PHE A 195 -11.01 11.43 6.11
CA PHE A 195 -11.16 12.19 7.36
C PHE A 195 -12.07 11.49 8.38
N ARG A 196 -13.21 10.94 7.94
CA ARG A 196 -14.19 10.31 8.83
C ARG A 196 -13.65 9.01 9.42
N ASN A 197 -12.92 8.23 8.63
CA ASN A 197 -12.28 7.00 9.09
C ASN A 197 -11.18 7.31 10.12
N ILE A 198 -10.35 8.32 9.86
CA ILE A 198 -9.30 8.78 10.78
C ILE A 198 -9.92 9.28 12.10
N GLN A 199 -10.98 10.09 12.01
CA GLN A 199 -11.71 10.54 13.20
C GLN A 199 -12.23 9.34 14.01
N GLY A 200 -12.86 8.36 13.35
CA GLY A 200 -13.38 7.15 13.99
C GLY A 200 -12.29 6.30 14.65
N ALA A 201 -11.09 6.24 14.06
CA ALA A 201 -9.94 5.56 14.60
C ALA A 201 -9.47 6.23 15.91
N LEU A 202 -9.26 7.55 15.89
CA LEU A 202 -8.77 8.32 17.03
C LEU A 202 -9.75 8.28 18.22
N GLU A 203 -11.05 8.39 17.95
CA GLU A 203 -12.10 8.23 18.97
C GLU A 203 -12.08 6.84 19.64
N ARG A 204 -11.58 5.83 18.93
CA ARG A 204 -11.40 4.44 19.39
C ARG A 204 -9.99 4.14 19.87
N LYS A 205 -9.19 5.18 20.15
CA LYS A 205 -7.82 5.09 20.71
C LYS A 205 -6.79 4.44 19.78
N TRP A 206 -7.04 4.42 18.47
CA TRP A 206 -6.03 4.07 17.49
C TRP A 206 -5.01 5.21 17.35
N LYS A 207 -3.75 4.85 17.10
CA LYS A 207 -2.74 5.78 16.59
C LYS A 207 -2.80 5.78 15.07
N VAL A 208 -2.74 6.96 14.45
CA VAL A 208 -2.75 7.08 12.99
C VAL A 208 -1.47 7.79 12.54
N GLU A 209 -0.69 7.11 11.72
CA GLU A 209 0.43 7.65 10.96
C GLU A 209 -0.04 7.97 9.54
N LEU A 210 0.09 9.23 9.14
CA LEU A 210 -0.22 9.67 7.78
C LEU A 210 1.08 9.76 6.98
N TRP A 211 1.29 8.78 6.11
CA TRP A 211 2.43 8.71 5.20
C TRP A 211 2.03 9.30 3.85
N ALA A 212 2.38 10.55 3.60
CA ALA A 212 1.98 11.23 2.38
C ALA A 212 3.09 12.14 1.84
N TRP A 213 2.99 12.46 0.55
CA TRP A 213 3.80 13.49 -0.08
C TRP A 213 3.34 14.86 0.38
N HIS A 214 4.26 15.80 0.61
CA HIS A 214 3.88 17.17 0.96
C HIS A 214 2.97 17.82 -0.10
N SER A 215 3.23 17.57 -1.38
CA SER A 215 2.39 18.10 -2.48
C SER A 215 1.02 17.45 -2.55
N GLY A 216 0.94 16.19 -2.11
CA GLY A 216 -0.21 15.32 -2.27
C GLY A 216 -1.26 15.49 -1.18
N ILE A 217 -0.93 16.20 -0.11
CA ILE A 217 -1.97 16.55 0.83
C ILE A 217 -2.70 17.78 0.30
N THR A 218 -3.85 17.51 -0.31
CA THR A 218 -4.86 18.49 -0.69
C THR A 218 -5.06 19.50 0.44
N ASN A 219 -4.51 20.72 0.27
CA ASN A 219 -4.72 21.89 1.13
C ASN A 219 -4.33 21.79 2.63
N TYR A 220 -3.26 21.09 3.02
CA TYR A 220 -2.65 21.35 4.34
C TYR A 220 -2.03 22.75 4.46
N HIS A 221 -1.78 23.46 3.36
CA HIS A 221 -1.26 24.83 3.38
C HIS A 221 -2.20 25.84 4.08
N TYR A 222 -3.48 25.50 4.28
CA TYR A 222 -4.39 26.29 5.12
C TYR A 222 -4.37 25.89 6.60
N PHE A 223 -3.61 24.87 6.97
CA PHE A 223 -3.71 24.20 8.28
C PHE A 223 -2.40 24.02 9.05
N TYR A 224 -1.27 24.48 8.51
CA TYR A 224 -0.07 24.79 9.28
C TYR A 224 -0.05 26.27 9.65
N PRO A 225 -0.26 26.65 10.92
CA PRO A 225 0.57 27.69 11.48
C PRO A 225 1.84 26.99 11.98
N ASP A 226 2.97 27.20 11.32
CA ASP A 226 4.16 27.48 12.11
C ASP A 226 3.76 28.68 13.00
N PRO A 227 3.67 28.52 14.33
CA PRO A 227 3.24 29.59 15.22
C PRO A 227 4.14 30.83 15.07
N LEU A 228 5.41 30.66 14.67
CA LEU A 228 6.37 31.74 14.47
C LEU A 228 6.23 32.43 13.11
N PHE A 229 5.77 31.72 12.07
CA PHE A 229 5.54 32.30 10.74
C PHE A 229 4.26 33.14 10.68
N TYR A 230 3.19 32.69 11.35
CA TYR A 230 1.90 33.39 11.39
C TYR A 230 1.95 34.68 12.23
N ALA A 231 2.68 34.66 13.35
CA ALA A 231 2.82 35.83 14.22
C ALA A 231 3.58 37.00 13.58
N LYS A 232 4.48 36.72 12.62
CA LYS A 232 5.29 37.76 11.95
C LYS A 232 4.60 38.41 10.75
N ASN A 233 3.71 37.70 10.05
CA ASN A 233 3.31 38.11 8.70
C ASN A 233 1.82 38.46 8.51
N ASN A 234 0.91 38.17 9.45
CA ASN A 234 -0.53 38.37 9.22
C ASN A 234 -1.32 38.88 10.44
N MET A 235 -1.06 40.14 10.83
CA MET A 235 -1.84 40.83 11.87
C MET A 235 -3.24 41.33 11.42
N HIS A 236 -3.66 41.13 10.15
CA HIS A 236 -4.80 41.86 9.58
C HIS A 236 -5.81 41.05 8.74
N SER A 237 -6.04 39.76 9.01
CA SER A 237 -7.16 39.05 8.36
C SER A 237 -7.97 38.19 9.33
N PRO A 238 -9.08 38.72 9.87
CA PRO A 238 -10.02 37.94 10.66
C PRO A 238 -10.92 37.13 9.70
N GLY A 239 -10.68 35.82 9.58
CA GLY A 239 -11.59 34.98 8.80
C GLY A 239 -11.19 33.53 8.49
N VAL A 240 -9.94 33.10 8.74
CA VAL A 240 -9.48 31.76 8.28
C VAL A 240 -9.19 30.78 9.43
N SER A 241 -9.48 31.15 10.69
CA SER A 241 -9.04 30.40 11.89
C SER A 241 -9.88 29.16 12.28
N HIS A 242 -10.73 28.61 11.40
CA HIS A 242 -11.73 27.60 11.82
C HIS A 242 -11.72 26.24 11.10
N LEU A 243 -10.87 26.00 10.11
CA LEU A 243 -10.96 24.77 9.31
C LEU A 243 -9.87 23.73 9.56
N VAL A 244 -8.96 23.92 10.53
CA VAL A 244 -8.09 22.81 10.95
C VAL A 244 -8.93 21.79 11.70
N LYS A 245 -9.32 20.69 11.05
CA LYS A 245 -10.14 19.65 11.69
C LYS A 245 -9.28 18.90 12.72
N LYS A 246 -9.63 19.01 14.00
CA LYS A 246 -8.92 18.40 15.16
C LYS A 246 -8.40 16.97 14.99
N PRO A 247 -9.10 16.04 14.29
CA PRO A 247 -8.59 14.67 14.08
C PRO A 247 -7.23 14.61 13.37
N PHE A 248 -7.00 15.38 12.30
CA PHE A 248 -5.71 15.36 11.60
C PHE A 248 -4.57 15.97 12.42
N LEU A 249 -4.86 16.88 13.35
CA LEU A 249 -3.86 17.40 14.30
C LEU A 249 -3.40 16.36 15.32
N GLN A 250 -4.15 15.27 15.49
CA GLN A 250 -3.84 14.20 16.41
C GLN A 250 -3.16 13.01 15.72
N THR A 251 -3.00 13.07 14.39
CA THR A 251 -2.22 12.09 13.64
C THR A 251 -0.75 12.47 13.62
N THR A 252 0.11 11.47 13.38
CA THR A 252 1.53 11.71 13.13
C THR A 252 1.76 11.81 11.64
N PHE A 253 2.08 13.00 11.13
CA PHE A 253 2.44 13.19 9.73
C PHE A 253 3.89 12.75 9.48
N ILE A 254 4.08 11.89 8.47
CA ILE A 254 5.39 11.37 8.08
C ILE A 254 5.56 11.62 6.57
N PRO A 255 6.40 12.58 6.18
CA PRO A 255 6.53 12.96 4.79
C PRO A 255 7.34 11.94 3.98
N LEU A 256 6.76 11.46 2.88
CA LEU A 256 7.43 10.53 1.95
C LEU A 256 8.63 11.15 1.23
N ASP A 257 8.65 12.48 1.14
CA ASP A 257 9.75 13.29 0.61
C ASP A 257 11.09 12.99 1.32
N ASN A 258 11.06 12.54 2.57
CA ASN A 258 12.27 12.22 3.33
C ASN A 258 12.81 10.81 3.04
N TYR A 259 12.08 9.98 2.30
CA TYR A 259 12.36 8.55 2.16
C TYR A 259 12.38 8.04 0.72
N TYR A 260 11.92 8.83 -0.26
CA TYR A 260 11.72 8.36 -1.64
C TYR A 260 12.97 7.76 -2.29
N LYS A 261 14.16 8.28 -1.99
CA LYS A 261 15.43 7.71 -2.50
C LYS A 261 15.65 6.26 -2.09
N ILE A 262 15.01 5.81 -1.00
CA ILE A 262 15.11 4.44 -0.51
C ILE A 262 14.26 3.49 -1.36
N PHE A 263 13.09 3.92 -1.82
CA PHE A 263 12.08 3.04 -2.42
C PHE A 263 11.70 3.39 -3.86
N SER A 264 12.34 4.37 -4.48
CA SER A 264 11.99 4.80 -5.84
C SER A 264 13.22 5.07 -6.70
N TRP A 265 13.04 4.93 -8.01
CA TRP A 265 14.09 5.21 -8.97
C TRP A 265 13.55 5.63 -10.34
N GLY A 266 14.40 6.31 -11.11
CA GLY A 266 14.23 6.55 -12.54
C GLY A 266 14.84 5.42 -13.37
N TYR A 267 14.14 4.98 -14.40
CA TYR A 267 14.67 3.99 -15.35
C TYR A 267 14.67 4.51 -16.78
N GLY A 268 15.70 4.14 -17.53
CA GLY A 268 15.83 4.51 -18.93
C GLY A 268 17.00 5.45 -19.18
N VAL A 269 17.19 5.81 -20.45
CA VAL A 269 18.28 6.68 -20.87
C VAL A 269 18.05 8.08 -20.33
N ALA A 270 18.90 8.52 -19.39
CA ALA A 270 18.89 9.89 -18.91
C ALA A 270 19.34 10.86 -20.00
N ASN A 271 18.96 12.15 -19.91
CA ASN A 271 19.51 13.17 -20.80
C ASN A 271 21.04 13.23 -20.58
N THR A 272 21.79 12.69 -21.55
CA THR A 272 23.20 12.35 -21.38
C THR A 272 24.13 13.56 -21.32
N GLU A 273 23.65 14.75 -21.67
CA GLU A 273 24.48 15.97 -21.68
C GLU A 273 24.74 16.51 -20.26
N GLU A 274 23.85 16.24 -19.30
CA GLU A 274 23.93 16.76 -17.93
C GLU A 274 24.45 15.73 -16.93
N MET A 275 24.22 14.43 -17.19
CA MET A 275 24.55 13.34 -16.27
C MET A 275 25.96 12.79 -16.49
N LYS A 276 26.63 12.42 -15.40
CA LYS A 276 27.85 11.60 -15.40
C LYS A 276 27.48 10.13 -15.39
N ILE A 277 28.14 9.35 -16.23
CA ILE A 277 27.77 7.96 -16.48
C ILE A 277 28.85 7.03 -15.93
N LEU A 278 28.42 6.14 -15.04
CA LEU A 278 29.22 5.00 -14.63
C LEU A 278 28.73 3.75 -15.36
N GLN A 279 29.56 3.23 -16.24
CA GLN A 279 29.31 1.95 -16.90
C GLN A 279 29.87 0.83 -16.03
N LEU A 280 28.99 -0.04 -15.58
CA LEU A 280 29.33 -1.33 -15.01
C LEU A 280 29.25 -2.36 -16.13
N SER A 281 30.36 -3.03 -16.39
CA SER A 281 30.46 -4.03 -17.45
C SER A 281 31.35 -5.18 -16.98
N ASP A 282 31.18 -6.33 -17.62
CA ASP A 282 32.03 -7.51 -17.44
C ASP A 282 31.79 -8.29 -16.13
N GLY A 283 31.52 -9.59 -16.27
CA GLY A 283 31.29 -10.54 -15.19
C GLY A 283 29.84 -11.04 -15.09
N ASP A 284 29.67 -12.34 -14.86
CA ASP A 284 28.37 -12.94 -14.56
C ASP A 284 27.66 -12.28 -13.35
N GLU A 285 28.40 -11.54 -12.51
CA GLU A 285 27.88 -10.78 -11.38
C GLU A 285 26.90 -9.65 -11.76
N ILE A 286 27.15 -8.88 -12.82
CA ILE A 286 26.19 -7.82 -13.27
C ILE A 286 24.91 -8.46 -13.82
N ARG A 287 25.03 -9.70 -14.32
CA ARG A 287 23.90 -10.44 -14.87
C ARG A 287 22.96 -10.94 -13.78
N ILE A 288 23.47 -11.16 -12.57
CA ILE A 288 22.66 -11.59 -11.42
C ILE A 288 22.16 -10.42 -10.58
N TRP A 289 22.76 -9.23 -10.67
CA TRP A 289 22.24 -8.05 -9.98
C TRP A 289 20.78 -7.80 -10.33
N GLU A 290 19.93 -7.81 -9.32
CA GLU A 290 18.54 -7.38 -9.40
C GLU A 290 18.43 -5.86 -9.17
N ASN A 291 17.22 -5.32 -9.23
CA ASN A 291 17.00 -3.90 -8.94
C ASN A 291 17.40 -3.53 -7.51
N ASP A 292 17.29 -4.47 -6.55
CA ASP A 292 17.64 -4.25 -5.15
C ASP A 292 19.16 -4.01 -4.97
N ASP A 293 19.99 -4.74 -5.71
CA ASP A 293 21.45 -4.56 -5.70
C ASP A 293 21.86 -3.17 -6.22
N VAL A 294 21.22 -2.73 -7.32
CA VAL A 294 21.47 -1.40 -7.89
C VAL A 294 21.03 -0.30 -6.92
N MET A 295 19.85 -0.47 -6.32
CA MET A 295 19.33 0.47 -5.31
C MET A 295 20.24 0.56 -4.08
N ASN A 296 20.89 -0.53 -3.66
CA ASN A 296 21.81 -0.49 -2.52
C ASN A 296 22.97 0.49 -2.72
N CYS A 297 23.49 0.62 -3.95
CA CYS A 297 24.50 1.62 -4.28
C CYS A 297 23.98 3.03 -4.04
N TYR A 298 22.82 3.37 -4.62
CA TYR A 298 22.26 4.72 -4.51
C TYR A 298 21.85 5.08 -3.08
N VAL A 299 21.23 4.14 -2.36
CA VAL A 299 20.81 4.33 -0.96
C VAL A 299 22.02 4.53 -0.05
N ALA A 300 23.11 3.79 -0.25
CA ALA A 300 24.34 3.98 0.53
C ALA A 300 24.98 5.36 0.35
N LEU A 301 24.66 6.04 -0.76
CA LEU A 301 25.17 7.37 -1.10
C LEU A 301 24.17 8.49 -0.81
N ASP A 302 22.98 8.17 -0.28
CA ASP A 302 21.84 9.09 -0.13
C ASP A 302 21.48 9.81 -1.45
N LEU A 303 21.44 9.06 -2.55
CA LEU A 303 21.12 9.57 -3.89
C LEU A 303 19.82 8.96 -4.41
N PHE A 304 19.10 9.73 -5.23
CA PHE A 304 18.01 9.17 -6.03
C PHE A 304 18.59 8.28 -7.14
N GLY A 305 18.08 7.06 -7.24
CA GLY A 305 18.54 6.09 -8.22
C GLY A 305 18.10 6.43 -9.63
N TRP A 306 19.03 6.42 -10.59
CA TRP A 306 18.70 6.40 -12.01
C TRP A 306 19.65 5.47 -12.76
N TRP A 307 19.11 4.41 -13.37
CA TRP A 307 19.92 3.51 -14.19
C TRP A 307 19.21 3.00 -15.43
N HIS A 308 20.00 2.39 -16.32
CA HIS A 308 19.51 1.75 -17.53
C HIS A 308 20.33 0.50 -17.86
N ARG A 309 19.63 -0.61 -18.14
CA ARG A 309 20.26 -1.81 -18.68
C ARG A 309 20.34 -1.68 -20.19
N TYR A 310 21.49 -1.22 -20.69
CA TYR A 310 21.70 -0.91 -22.10
C TYR A 310 21.72 -2.16 -22.98
N LYS A 311 22.53 -3.16 -22.61
CA LYS A 311 22.64 -4.46 -23.27
C LYS A 311 22.95 -5.53 -22.24
N ARG A 312 22.84 -6.81 -22.63
CA ARG A 312 23.13 -7.94 -21.73
C ARG A 312 24.54 -7.80 -21.13
N GLY A 313 24.62 -7.70 -19.81
CA GLY A 313 25.88 -7.54 -19.06
C GLY A 313 26.45 -6.12 -19.01
N ILE A 314 25.66 -5.10 -19.41
CA ILE A 314 26.03 -3.69 -19.30
C ILE A 314 24.93 -2.94 -18.54
N LEU A 315 25.32 -2.35 -17.41
CA LEU A 315 24.48 -1.52 -16.58
C LEU A 315 25.06 -0.09 -16.55
N LEU A 316 24.23 0.90 -16.87
CA LEU A 316 24.59 2.31 -16.81
C LEU A 316 23.96 2.92 -15.57
N LEU A 317 24.78 3.50 -14.71
CA LEU A 317 24.34 4.27 -13.55
C LEU A 317 24.57 5.76 -13.84
N TYR A 318 23.57 6.60 -13.56
CA TYR A 318 23.61 8.03 -13.80
C TYR A 318 23.80 8.81 -12.49
N PHE A 319 24.62 9.87 -12.55
CA PHE A 319 24.98 10.73 -11.42
C PHE A 319 25.00 12.20 -11.86
N ARG A 320 24.70 13.14 -10.98
CA ARG A 320 24.66 14.59 -11.30
C ARG A 320 26.03 15.23 -11.31
N SER A 321 26.99 14.65 -10.60
CA SER A 321 28.33 15.22 -10.43
C SER A 321 29.44 14.18 -10.55
N ASN A 322 30.66 14.67 -10.81
CA ASN A 322 31.85 13.81 -10.76
C ASN A 322 32.11 13.27 -9.34
N GLU A 323 31.72 14.01 -8.30
CA GLU A 323 31.88 13.59 -6.91
C GLU A 323 30.98 12.38 -6.59
N GLU A 324 29.69 12.44 -6.97
CA GLU A 324 28.76 11.33 -6.83
C GLU A 324 29.25 10.08 -7.59
N LEU A 325 29.71 10.28 -8.83
CA LEU A 325 30.27 9.20 -9.64
C LEU A 325 31.50 8.57 -8.98
N GLN A 326 32.40 9.36 -8.41
CA GLN A 326 33.58 8.85 -7.69
C GLN A 326 33.19 8.08 -6.42
N LYS A 327 32.20 8.57 -5.65
CA LYS A 327 31.68 7.85 -4.48
C LYS A 327 31.07 6.50 -4.88
N ALA A 328 30.32 6.46 -5.99
CA ALA A 328 29.77 5.22 -6.51
C ALA A 328 30.85 4.25 -7.01
N GLN A 329 31.91 4.77 -7.66
CA GLN A 329 33.06 3.96 -8.05
C GLN A 329 33.72 3.28 -6.85
N LEU A 330 33.98 4.03 -5.79
CA LEU A 330 34.55 3.51 -4.56
C LEU A 330 33.64 2.46 -3.93
N TRP A 331 32.33 2.75 -3.84
CA TRP A 331 31.35 1.81 -3.30
C TRP A 331 31.33 0.48 -4.06
N VAL A 332 31.30 0.53 -5.40
CA VAL A 332 31.32 -0.68 -6.23
C VAL A 332 32.64 -1.43 -6.05
N HIS A 333 33.78 -0.74 -6.03
CA HIS A 333 35.08 -1.37 -5.85
C HIS A 333 35.22 -2.07 -4.49
N GLU A 334 34.72 -1.45 -3.42
CA GLU A 334 34.78 -2.00 -2.07
C GLU A 334 33.82 -3.18 -1.84
N LYS A 335 32.59 -3.07 -2.35
CA LYS A 335 31.53 -4.06 -2.11
C LYS A 335 31.50 -5.17 -3.14
N HIS A 336 31.96 -4.89 -4.35
CA HIS A 336 31.87 -5.78 -5.50
C HIS A 336 33.14 -5.70 -6.37
N PRO A 337 34.30 -6.15 -5.84
CA PRO A 337 35.60 -5.96 -6.48
C PRO A 337 35.76 -6.65 -7.84
N ASN A 338 34.89 -7.61 -8.17
CA ASN A 338 34.91 -8.34 -9.43
C ASN A 338 34.21 -7.60 -10.58
N ILE A 339 33.48 -6.52 -10.28
CA ILE A 339 32.78 -5.71 -11.27
C ILE A 339 33.77 -4.77 -11.95
N ARG A 340 33.87 -4.82 -13.29
CA ARG A 340 34.67 -3.82 -14.01
C ARG A 340 33.89 -2.52 -14.17
N VAL A 341 34.57 -1.44 -13.85
CA VAL A 341 34.00 -0.10 -13.80
C VAL A 341 34.66 0.77 -14.87
N LYS A 342 33.86 1.39 -15.73
CA LYS A 342 34.32 2.32 -16.78
C LYS A 342 33.58 3.65 -16.66
N LYS A 343 34.32 4.75 -16.63
CA LYS A 343 33.75 6.10 -16.77
C LYS A 343 33.49 6.39 -18.25
N LEU A 344 32.31 6.91 -18.57
CA LEU A 344 31.97 7.40 -19.91
C LEU A 344 31.93 8.92 -19.96
#